data_AF-A0A957KTQ8-F1
#
_entry.id   AF-A0A957KTQ8-F1
#
_cell.length_a   1.000
_cell.length_b   1.000
_cell.length_c   1.000
_cell.angle_alpha   90.00
_cell.angle_beta   90.00
_cell.angle_gamma   90.00
#
_symmetry.space_group_name_H-M   'P 1'
#
loop_
_entity.id
_entity.type
_entity.pdbx_description
1 polymer ?
#
loop_
_entity_poly.entity_id
_entity_poly.type
_entity_poly.pdbx_seq_one_letter_code
_entity_poly.pdbx_strand_id
1 'polypeptide(L)'
;MLPPKLIFIEGLPGAGKSTAAEVIAERIQHRGVTCRWYHDGDVHHPIQPPLGDPDDLAVHMVRQWQDLVAELLDSDMTVIVENRLWMRSAMHLFMRTDSAAALHRYQHAVTAALAPLEPALIYLDQDSVAMALGRLYGVRGREQLNEEIARAEQEPWFQARELTGFEGWLYFFADWMALLQQLYDVWPFPKHRVKNAHEHWPSAYDNAMTFLFSRRIAPGGF
;
A
#
# COMPACT_ATOMS: atom_id res chain seq x y z
N MET A 1 -6.17 13.70 -20.85
CA MET A 1 -4.92 13.59 -20.05
C MET A 1 -4.82 12.16 -19.58
N LEU A 2 -3.61 11.59 -19.52
CA LEU A 2 -3.39 10.22 -19.05
C LEU A 2 -3.03 10.24 -17.56
N PRO A 3 -3.47 9.23 -16.79
CA PRO A 3 -3.02 9.05 -15.43
C PRO A 3 -1.57 8.54 -15.37
N PRO A 4 -0.94 8.53 -14.19
CA PRO A 4 0.32 7.83 -13.93
C PRO A 4 0.28 6.37 -14.39
N LYS A 5 1.38 5.85 -14.95
CA LYS A 5 1.48 4.42 -15.34
C LYS A 5 1.39 3.47 -14.15
N LEU A 6 1.81 3.91 -12.96
CA LEU A 6 1.73 3.13 -11.74
C LEU A 6 1.10 3.96 -10.63
N ILE A 7 0.08 3.40 -10.00
CA ILE A 7 -0.71 4.01 -8.94
C ILE A 7 -0.74 3.06 -7.75
N PHE A 8 -0.39 3.56 -6.58
CA PHE A 8 -0.52 2.84 -5.32
C PHE A 8 -1.76 3.27 -4.56
N ILE A 9 -2.45 2.30 -3.98
CA ILE A 9 -3.51 2.53 -3.00
C ILE A 9 -3.13 1.83 -1.70
N GLU A 10 -2.80 2.65 -0.70
CA GLU A 10 -2.31 2.21 0.61
C GLU A 10 -3.16 2.77 1.75
N GLY A 11 -3.05 2.16 2.92
CA GLY A 11 -3.87 2.48 4.08
C GLY A 11 -4.09 1.27 4.99
N LEU A 12 -4.62 1.49 6.19
CA LEU A 12 -4.84 0.43 7.17
C LEU A 12 -5.85 -0.63 6.68
N PRO A 13 -5.86 -1.83 7.29
CA PRO A 13 -6.94 -2.79 7.06
C PRO A 13 -8.30 -2.17 7.38
N GLY A 14 -9.32 -2.41 6.54
CA GLY A 14 -10.64 -1.79 6.70
C GLY A 14 -10.74 -0.31 6.30
N ALA A 15 -9.70 0.24 5.64
CA ALA A 15 -9.72 1.61 5.12
C ALA A 15 -10.44 1.76 3.75
N GLY A 16 -10.95 0.68 3.16
CA GLY A 16 -11.69 0.71 1.88
C GLY A 16 -10.80 0.67 0.63
N LYS A 17 -9.56 0.20 0.75
CA LYS A 17 -8.57 0.16 -0.34
C LYS A 17 -9.04 -0.61 -1.58
N SER A 18 -9.59 -1.81 -1.41
CA SER A 18 -10.00 -2.66 -2.54
C SER A 18 -11.15 -2.05 -3.31
N THR A 19 -12.15 -1.53 -2.59
CA THR A 19 -13.25 -0.77 -3.18
C THR A 19 -12.77 0.49 -3.89
N ALA A 20 -11.83 1.23 -3.29
CA ALA A 20 -11.26 2.41 -3.95
C ALA A 20 -10.48 2.03 -5.22
N ALA A 21 -9.71 0.95 -5.18
CA ALA A 21 -8.93 0.47 -6.32
C ALA A 21 -9.82 0.02 -7.48
N GLU A 22 -10.87 -0.74 -7.19
CA GLU A 22 -11.89 -1.15 -8.16
C GLU A 22 -12.54 0.07 -8.82
N VAL A 23 -13.13 0.97 -8.02
CA VAL A 23 -13.84 2.15 -8.53
C VAL A 23 -12.92 3.07 -9.32
N ILE A 24 -11.68 3.28 -8.88
CA ILE A 24 -10.72 4.11 -9.60
C ILE A 24 -10.31 3.43 -10.92
N ALA A 25 -10.05 2.12 -10.91
CA ALA A 25 -9.73 1.38 -12.13
C ALA A 25 -10.85 1.50 -13.18
N GLU A 26 -12.10 1.24 -12.77
CA GLU A 26 -13.27 1.37 -13.63
C GLU A 26 -13.41 2.78 -14.20
N ARG A 27 -13.23 3.81 -13.37
CA ARG A 27 -13.31 5.22 -13.81
C ARG A 27 -12.17 5.62 -14.75
N ILE A 28 -10.98 5.05 -14.60
CA ILE A 28 -9.88 5.22 -15.57
C ILE A 28 -10.24 4.54 -16.89
N GLN A 29 -10.75 3.31 -16.85
CA GLN A 29 -11.18 2.56 -18.04
C GLN A 29 -12.32 3.25 -18.80
N HIS A 30 -13.31 3.81 -18.10
CA HIS A 30 -14.38 4.60 -18.70
C HIS A 30 -13.89 5.87 -19.41
N ARG A 31 -12.67 6.34 -19.10
CA ARG A 31 -12.00 7.45 -19.82
C ARG A 31 -11.18 6.98 -21.03
N GLY A 32 -11.29 5.70 -21.41
CA GLY A 32 -10.61 5.10 -22.55
C GLY A 32 -9.13 4.76 -22.29
N VAL A 33 -8.71 4.67 -21.04
CA VAL A 33 -7.34 4.31 -20.66
C VAL A 33 -7.27 2.84 -20.26
N THR A 34 -6.37 2.07 -20.88
CA THR A 34 -6.08 0.70 -20.47
C THR A 34 -5.55 0.68 -19.05
N CYS A 35 -6.32 0.11 -18.12
CA CYS A 35 -5.96 0.03 -16.71
C CYS A 35 -6.11 -1.39 -16.19
N ARG A 36 -5.08 -1.88 -15.50
CA ARG A 36 -5.11 -3.14 -14.76
C ARG A 36 -5.01 -2.87 -13.27
N TRP A 37 -5.93 -3.43 -12.51
CA TRP A 37 -5.82 -3.49 -11.06
C TRP A 37 -5.24 -4.85 -10.66
N TYR A 38 -4.18 -4.84 -9.87
CA TYR A 38 -3.71 -6.02 -9.16
C TYR A 38 -4.30 -6.02 -7.75
N HIS A 39 -5.26 -6.91 -7.53
CA HIS A 39 -5.88 -7.10 -6.24
C HIS A 39 -4.93 -7.88 -5.31
N ASP A 40 -5.02 -7.59 -4.02
CA ASP A 40 -4.16 -8.19 -3.00
C ASP A 40 -4.13 -9.73 -3.02
N GLY A 41 -5.24 -10.36 -3.40
CA GLY A 41 -5.39 -11.82 -3.53
C GLY A 41 -5.00 -12.42 -4.88
N ASP A 42 -4.48 -11.63 -5.83
CA ASP A 42 -4.18 -12.13 -7.18
C ASP A 42 -3.02 -13.15 -7.18
N VAL A 43 -3.28 -14.32 -7.76
CA VAL A 43 -2.28 -15.40 -7.89
C VAL A 43 -1.08 -14.96 -8.73
N HIS A 44 -1.32 -14.16 -9.77
CA HIS A 44 -0.29 -13.64 -10.68
C HIS A 44 0.08 -12.18 -10.37
N HIS A 45 0.03 -11.77 -9.11
CA HIS A 45 0.49 -10.45 -8.71
C HIS A 45 1.99 -10.28 -9.04
N PRO A 46 2.45 -9.18 -9.65
CA PRO A 46 3.87 -8.96 -9.96
C PRO A 46 4.75 -8.77 -8.72
N ILE A 47 4.12 -8.64 -7.54
CA ILE A 47 4.73 -8.36 -6.25
C ILE A 47 4.21 -9.42 -5.30
N GLN A 48 4.83 -10.58 -5.37
CA GLN A 48 4.52 -11.71 -4.53
C GLN A 48 4.97 -11.43 -3.09
N PRO A 49 4.20 -11.92 -2.10
CA PRO A 49 4.58 -11.78 -0.72
C PRO A 49 5.91 -12.51 -0.52
N PRO A 50 6.80 -11.98 0.32
CA PRO A 50 8.13 -12.53 0.40
C PRO A 50 8.11 -13.94 1.01
N LEU A 51 8.97 -14.81 0.50
CA LEU A 51 9.24 -16.15 1.01
C LEU A 51 10.74 -16.25 1.33
N GLY A 52 11.10 -16.84 2.46
CA GLY A 52 12.51 -17.12 2.81
C GLY A 52 13.09 -16.24 3.91
N ASP A 53 14.42 -16.10 3.87
CA ASP A 53 15.23 -15.44 4.92
C ASP A 53 14.94 -13.92 5.01
N PRO A 54 14.76 -13.36 6.22
CA PRO A 54 14.65 -11.92 6.45
C PRO A 54 15.71 -11.05 5.76
N ASP A 55 16.95 -11.54 5.65
CA ASP A 55 18.07 -10.75 5.11
C ASP A 55 17.95 -10.53 3.59
N ASP A 56 17.35 -11.49 2.87
CA ASP A 56 17.13 -11.41 1.42
C ASP A 56 15.75 -10.83 1.05
N LEU A 57 14.85 -10.71 2.03
CA LEU A 57 13.46 -10.27 1.88
C LEU A 57 13.36 -8.95 1.10
N ALA A 58 14.09 -7.93 1.57
CA ALA A 58 14.05 -6.60 1.00
C ALA A 58 14.61 -6.58 -0.43
N VAL A 59 15.70 -7.32 -0.68
CA VAL A 59 16.33 -7.41 -1.99
C VAL A 59 15.38 -8.05 -3.00
N HIS A 60 14.74 -9.16 -2.63
CA HIS A 60 13.79 -9.85 -3.49
C HIS A 60 12.58 -8.96 -3.81
N MET A 61 12.01 -8.29 -2.80
CA MET A 61 10.89 -7.37 -3.01
C MET A 61 11.26 -6.18 -3.90
N VAL A 62 12.47 -5.61 -3.75
CA VAL A 62 12.94 -4.51 -4.63
C VAL A 62 13.10 -4.98 -6.07
N ARG A 63 13.61 -6.19 -6.31
CA ARG A 63 13.73 -6.74 -7.69
C ARG A 63 12.37 -6.87 -8.37
N GLN A 64 11.35 -7.33 -7.66
CA GLN A 64 10.00 -7.42 -8.21
C GLN A 64 9.45 -6.04 -8.65
N TRP A 65 9.77 -4.97 -7.91
CA TRP A 65 9.43 -3.61 -8.34
C TRP A 65 10.22 -3.18 -9.59
N GLN A 66 11.50 -3.54 -9.69
CA GLN A 66 12.32 -3.25 -10.86
C GLN A 66 11.78 -3.96 -12.11
N ASP A 67 11.38 -5.23 -11.99
CA ASP A 67 10.81 -6.00 -13.08
C ASP A 67 9.49 -5.40 -13.57
N LEU A 68 8.59 -5.04 -12.64
CA LEU A 68 7.34 -4.35 -12.98
C LEU A 68 7.58 -2.98 -13.63
N VAL A 69 8.58 -2.22 -13.16
CA VAL A 69 8.94 -0.93 -13.76
C VAL A 69 9.42 -1.12 -15.20
N ALA A 70 10.28 -2.11 -15.46
CA ALA A 70 10.75 -2.42 -16.80
C ALA A 70 9.58 -2.77 -17.74
N GLU A 71 8.65 -3.61 -17.30
CA GLU A 71 7.45 -3.96 -18.06
C GLU A 71 6.59 -2.73 -18.41
N LEU A 72 6.38 -1.83 -17.43
CA LEU A 72 5.53 -0.66 -17.62
C LEU A 72 6.17 0.45 -18.43
N LEU A 73 7.50 0.54 -18.47
CA LEU A 73 8.19 1.51 -19.33
C LEU A 73 7.87 1.27 -20.81
N ASP A 74 7.79 0.00 -21.22
CA ASP A 74 7.51 -0.42 -22.60
C ASP A 74 6.00 -0.57 -22.91
N SER A 75 5.13 -0.30 -21.94
CA SER A 75 3.68 -0.47 -22.06
C SER A 75 2.92 0.85 -21.96
N ASP A 76 1.79 0.97 -22.66
CA ASP A 76 0.84 2.09 -22.50
C ASP A 76 -0.19 1.84 -21.38
N MET A 77 -0.06 0.72 -20.66
CA MET A 77 -0.97 0.33 -19.58
C MET A 77 -0.73 1.16 -18.32
N THR A 78 -1.84 1.56 -17.69
CA THR A 78 -1.85 2.01 -16.30
C THR A 78 -2.07 0.83 -15.38
N VAL A 79 -1.34 0.77 -14.27
CA VAL A 79 -1.46 -0.25 -13.25
C VAL A 79 -1.81 0.37 -11.91
N ILE A 80 -2.81 -0.22 -11.24
CA ILE A 80 -3.10 0.03 -9.83
C ILE A 80 -2.61 -1.16 -9.02
N VAL A 81 -1.77 -0.90 -8.03
CA VAL A 81 -1.33 -1.88 -7.03
C VAL A 81 -1.90 -1.49 -5.68
N GLU A 82 -2.64 -2.42 -5.07
CA GLU A 82 -3.24 -2.23 -3.76
C GLU A 82 -2.48 -3.03 -2.69
N ASN A 83 -2.24 -2.43 -1.52
CA ASN A 83 -1.85 -3.14 -0.27
C ASN A 83 -0.49 -3.87 -0.30
N ARG A 84 0.30 -3.74 -1.38
CA ARG A 84 1.59 -4.44 -1.54
C ARG A 84 2.81 -3.60 -1.22
N LEU A 85 2.76 -2.29 -1.32
CA LEU A 85 3.91 -1.43 -1.05
C LEU A 85 4.20 -1.39 0.44
N TRP A 86 3.23 -1.01 1.26
CA TRP A 86 3.43 -0.87 2.71
C TRP A 86 2.82 -2.01 3.51
N MET A 87 1.57 -2.38 3.25
CA MET A 87 0.84 -3.29 4.12
C MET A 87 1.30 -4.75 4.07
N ARG A 88 1.55 -5.35 2.90
CA ARG A 88 2.05 -6.74 2.84
C ARG A 88 3.56 -6.86 2.90
N SER A 89 4.28 -5.97 2.21
CA SER A 89 5.73 -6.06 2.08
C SER A 89 6.43 -5.40 3.25
N ALA A 90 6.27 -4.09 3.39
CA ALA A 90 7.01 -3.30 4.36
C ALA A 90 6.61 -3.61 5.82
N MET A 91 5.32 -3.87 6.08
CA MET A 91 4.83 -4.28 7.40
C MET A 91 5.40 -5.63 7.81
N HIS A 92 5.47 -6.60 6.89
CA HIS A 92 6.06 -7.90 7.18
C HIS A 92 7.56 -7.79 7.46
N LEU A 93 8.28 -6.99 6.66
CA LEU A 93 9.68 -6.66 6.94
C LEU A 93 9.84 -6.04 8.34
N PHE A 94 8.95 -5.12 8.72
CA PHE A 94 8.99 -4.49 10.03
C PHE A 94 8.71 -5.49 11.16
N MET A 95 7.70 -6.34 11.04
CA MET A 95 7.40 -7.39 12.02
C MET A 95 8.56 -8.39 12.18
N ARG A 96 9.25 -8.71 11.08
CA ARG A 96 10.41 -9.61 11.03
C ARG A 96 11.67 -9.01 11.66
N THR A 97 11.92 -7.72 11.41
CA THR A 97 13.21 -7.08 11.77
C THR A 97 13.14 -6.20 13.00
N ASP A 98 11.92 -5.84 13.46
CA ASP A 98 11.66 -4.84 14.50
C ASP A 98 12.50 -3.56 14.31
N SER A 99 12.66 -3.13 13.05
CA SER A 99 13.59 -2.06 12.70
C SER A 99 12.97 -1.03 11.76
N ALA A 100 12.65 0.14 12.30
CA ALA A 100 12.29 1.31 11.50
C ALA A 100 13.41 1.71 10.52
N ALA A 101 14.68 1.51 10.89
CA ALA A 101 15.81 1.79 10.01
C ALA A 101 15.84 0.82 8.80
N ALA A 102 15.53 -0.47 8.99
CA ALA A 102 15.39 -1.41 7.88
C ALA A 102 14.24 -1.03 6.96
N LEU A 103 13.11 -0.63 7.54
CA LEU A 103 11.94 -0.15 6.80
C LEU A 103 12.24 1.08 5.94
N HIS A 104 12.95 2.08 6.49
CA HIS A 104 13.37 3.27 5.74
C HIS A 104 14.38 2.95 4.63
N ARG A 105 15.32 2.03 4.86
CA ARG A 105 16.23 1.54 3.80
C ARG A 105 15.46 0.84 2.68
N TYR A 106 14.47 0.02 3.02
CA TYR A 106 13.60 -0.62 2.04
C TYR A 106 12.82 0.41 1.21
N GLN A 107 12.16 1.38 1.85
CA GLN A 107 11.47 2.47 1.17
C GLN A 107 12.39 3.23 0.22
N HIS A 108 13.62 3.54 0.66
CA HIS A 108 14.59 4.21 -0.19
C HIS A 108 14.95 3.38 -1.44
N ALA A 109 15.21 2.08 -1.28
CA ALA A 109 15.51 1.19 -2.40
C ALA A 109 14.32 1.03 -3.37
N VAL A 110 13.10 0.91 -2.84
CA VAL A 110 11.88 0.82 -3.65
C VAL A 110 11.62 2.11 -4.40
N THR A 111 11.69 3.26 -3.73
CA THR A 111 11.50 4.56 -4.40
C THR A 111 12.55 4.82 -5.48
N ALA A 112 13.80 4.39 -5.29
CA ALA A 112 14.83 4.43 -6.33
C ALA A 112 14.46 3.57 -7.54
N ALA A 113 13.96 2.35 -7.33
CA ALA A 113 13.50 1.47 -8.40
C ALA A 113 12.29 2.05 -9.17
N LEU A 114 11.39 2.73 -8.46
CA LEU A 114 10.16 3.29 -9.02
C LEU A 114 10.35 4.63 -9.74
N ALA A 115 11.51 5.28 -9.58
CA ALA A 115 11.78 6.62 -10.10
C ALA A 115 11.47 6.82 -11.59
N PRO A 116 11.75 5.87 -12.51
CA PRO A 116 11.44 6.04 -13.93
C PRO A 116 9.96 6.23 -14.26
N LEU A 117 9.04 5.78 -13.39
CA LEU A 117 7.59 5.91 -13.60
C LEU A 117 6.99 7.10 -12.84
N GLU A 118 7.70 7.63 -11.84
CA GLU A 118 7.20 8.60 -10.87
C GLU A 118 5.77 8.24 -10.39
N PRO A 119 5.57 7.09 -9.70
CA PRO A 119 4.24 6.58 -9.42
C PRO A 119 3.43 7.52 -8.52
N ALA A 120 2.12 7.54 -8.69
CA ALA A 120 1.24 8.26 -7.77
C ALA A 120 0.84 7.40 -6.58
N LEU A 121 0.69 8.01 -5.42
CA LEU A 121 0.20 7.37 -4.20
C LEU A 121 -1.14 7.97 -3.78
N ILE A 122 -2.14 7.13 -3.57
CA ILE A 122 -3.36 7.46 -2.84
C ILE A 122 -3.29 6.77 -1.49
N TYR A 123 -3.26 7.57 -0.43
CA TYR A 123 -3.21 7.08 0.94
C TYR A 123 -4.55 7.30 1.64
N LEU A 124 -5.23 6.20 1.98
CA LEU A 124 -6.48 6.21 2.73
C LEU A 124 -6.16 6.23 4.22
N ASP A 125 -6.10 7.43 4.75
CA ASP A 125 -5.73 7.72 6.14
C ASP A 125 -6.93 7.56 7.08
N GLN A 126 -6.67 7.16 8.31
CA GLN A 126 -7.69 6.86 9.32
C GLN A 126 -7.23 7.36 10.69
N ASP A 127 -8.11 8.07 11.41
CA ASP A 127 -7.79 8.53 12.77
C ASP A 127 -7.81 7.41 13.82
N SER A 128 -8.54 6.32 13.56
CA SER A 128 -8.80 5.27 14.53
C SER A 128 -8.53 3.88 13.96
N VAL A 129 -7.48 3.24 14.47
CA VAL A 129 -7.17 1.82 14.25
C VAL A 129 -8.34 0.94 14.67
N ALA A 130 -8.94 1.23 15.83
CA ALA A 130 -10.06 0.45 16.36
C ALA A 130 -11.27 0.47 15.41
N MET A 131 -11.61 1.64 14.84
CA MET A 131 -12.69 1.72 13.85
C MET A 131 -12.33 1.00 12.56
N ALA A 132 -11.09 1.12 12.09
CA ALA A 132 -10.61 0.46 10.87
C ALA A 132 -10.68 -1.07 11.00
N LEU A 133 -10.16 -1.62 12.09
CA LEU A 133 -10.22 -3.05 12.40
C LEU A 133 -11.67 -3.51 12.68
N GLY A 134 -12.48 -2.70 13.36
CA GLY A 134 -13.90 -3.01 13.59
C GLY A 134 -14.69 -3.19 12.29
N ARG A 135 -14.43 -2.35 11.27
CA ARG A 135 -15.00 -2.54 9.93
C ARG A 135 -14.48 -3.82 9.28
N LEU A 136 -13.20 -4.14 9.43
CA LEU A 136 -12.62 -5.38 8.91
C LEU A 136 -13.29 -6.62 9.49
N TYR A 137 -13.54 -6.65 10.80
CA TYR A 137 -14.26 -7.73 11.48
C TYR A 137 -15.64 -7.99 10.88
N GLY A 138 -16.38 -6.92 10.56
CA GLY A 138 -17.71 -7.03 9.97
C GLY A 138 -17.71 -7.67 8.57
N VAL A 139 -16.61 -7.52 7.83
CA VAL A 139 -16.49 -8.00 6.43
C VAL A 139 -15.85 -9.38 6.33
N ARG A 140 -14.71 -9.60 7.01
CA ARG A 140 -13.90 -10.83 6.90
C ARG A 140 -14.35 -11.96 7.82
N GLY A 141 -15.23 -11.67 8.77
CA GLY A 141 -15.61 -12.61 9.82
C GLY A 141 -14.48 -12.82 10.85
N ARG A 142 -14.84 -13.39 12.00
CA ARG A 142 -13.91 -13.53 13.13
C ARG A 142 -12.80 -14.57 12.88
N GLU A 143 -13.12 -15.64 12.17
CA GLU A 143 -12.20 -16.76 11.94
C GLU A 143 -10.98 -16.35 11.11
N GLN A 144 -11.20 -15.75 9.94
CA GLN A 144 -10.13 -15.28 9.07
C GLN A 144 -9.21 -14.26 9.76
N LEU A 145 -9.79 -13.36 10.57
CA LEU A 145 -9.00 -12.37 11.30
C LEU A 145 -8.19 -13.02 12.43
N ASN A 146 -8.74 -14.01 13.12
CA ASN A 146 -7.98 -14.76 14.12
C ASN A 146 -6.79 -15.51 13.48
N GLU A 147 -6.93 -16.03 12.26
CA GLU A 147 -5.82 -16.63 11.52
C GLU A 147 -4.74 -15.62 11.09
N GLU A 148 -5.13 -14.40 10.72
CA GLU A 148 -4.18 -13.31 10.46
C GLU A 148 -3.41 -12.92 11.72
N ILE A 149 -4.11 -12.77 12.85
CA ILE A 149 -3.52 -12.46 14.15
C ILE A 149 -2.55 -13.58 14.58
N ALA A 150 -3.00 -14.84 14.56
CA ALA A 150 -2.19 -15.98 14.97
C ALA A 150 -0.91 -16.14 14.15
N ARG A 151 -0.94 -15.82 12.85
CA ARG A 151 0.26 -15.80 12.00
C ARG A 151 1.21 -14.68 12.39
N ALA A 152 0.70 -13.49 12.63
CA ALA A 152 1.55 -12.36 12.96
C ALA A 152 2.14 -12.43 14.38
N GLU A 153 1.44 -13.08 15.31
CA GLU A 153 1.98 -13.38 16.64
C GLU A 153 3.28 -14.19 16.58
N GLN A 154 3.51 -14.97 15.52
CA GLN A 154 4.75 -15.73 15.34
C GLN A 154 5.94 -14.84 14.91
N GLU A 155 5.69 -13.58 14.60
CA GLU A 155 6.74 -12.67 14.15
C GLU A 155 7.56 -12.11 15.33
N PRO A 156 8.87 -11.87 15.14
CA PRO A 156 9.77 -11.37 16.19
C PRO A 156 9.27 -10.14 16.94
N TRP A 157 8.63 -9.21 16.24
CA TRP A 157 8.08 -7.99 16.84
C TRP A 157 7.03 -8.29 17.93
N PHE A 158 6.13 -9.25 17.68
CA PHE A 158 5.09 -9.66 18.61
C PHE A 158 5.68 -10.48 19.77
N GLN A 159 6.53 -11.46 19.45
CA GLN A 159 7.17 -12.32 20.43
C GLN A 159 8.00 -11.53 21.46
N ALA A 160 8.77 -10.54 20.99
CA ALA A 160 9.61 -9.71 21.86
C ALA A 160 8.81 -8.84 22.84
N ARG A 161 7.52 -8.61 22.56
CA ARG A 161 6.62 -7.78 23.38
C ARG A 161 5.58 -8.60 24.14
N GLU A 162 5.60 -9.93 24.00
CA GLU A 162 4.63 -10.85 24.61
C GLU A 162 3.17 -10.48 24.29
N LEU A 163 2.94 -9.91 23.11
CA LEU A 163 1.62 -9.43 22.66
C LEU A 163 0.87 -10.54 21.93
N THR A 164 -0.38 -10.76 22.32
CA THR A 164 -1.26 -11.75 21.71
C THR A 164 -2.68 -11.21 21.55
N GLY A 165 -3.47 -11.91 20.75
CA GLY A 165 -4.86 -11.64 20.44
C GLY A 165 -5.08 -10.30 19.75
N PHE A 166 -6.34 -9.88 19.78
CA PHE A 166 -6.77 -8.65 19.15
C PHE A 166 -6.17 -7.39 19.78
N GLU A 167 -5.89 -7.41 21.10
CA GLU A 167 -5.25 -6.29 21.78
C GLU A 167 -3.80 -6.09 21.32
N GLY A 168 -3.04 -7.18 21.16
CA GLY A 168 -1.71 -7.12 20.56
C GLY A 168 -1.74 -6.56 19.13
N TRP A 169 -2.75 -6.93 18.35
CA TRP A 169 -2.98 -6.43 17.00
C TRP A 169 -3.28 -4.93 16.97
N LEU A 170 -4.10 -4.43 17.89
CA LEU A 170 -4.37 -3.00 18.06
C LEU A 170 -3.09 -2.24 18.41
N TYR A 171 -2.29 -2.77 19.33
CA TYR A 171 -1.03 -2.18 19.75
C TYR A 171 -0.04 -2.10 18.58
N PHE A 172 0.11 -3.19 17.82
CA PHE A 172 0.92 -3.21 16.61
C PHE A 172 0.48 -2.15 15.60
N PHE A 173 -0.83 -2.06 15.31
CA PHE A 173 -1.30 -1.12 14.32
C PHE A 173 -1.19 0.36 14.75
N ALA A 174 -1.16 0.64 16.05
CA ALA A 174 -0.85 1.98 16.53
C ALA A 174 0.60 2.38 16.19
N ASP A 175 1.56 1.49 16.48
CA ASP A 175 2.98 1.69 16.12
C ASP A 175 3.18 1.72 14.60
N TRP A 176 2.53 0.82 13.87
CA TRP A 176 2.57 0.78 12.41
C TRP A 176 2.01 2.05 11.79
N MET A 177 0.95 2.62 12.34
CA MET A 177 0.38 3.88 11.84
C MET A 177 1.38 5.03 11.96
N ALA A 178 2.12 5.12 13.06
CA ALA A 178 3.18 6.12 13.21
C ALA A 178 4.28 5.96 12.15
N LEU A 179 4.65 4.72 11.81
CA LEU A 179 5.60 4.43 10.74
C LEU A 179 5.04 4.74 9.34
N LEU A 180 3.77 4.43 9.08
CA LEU A 180 3.10 4.79 7.82
C LEU A 180 3.11 6.31 7.59
N GLN A 181 2.93 7.11 8.64
CA GLN A 181 3.04 8.57 8.54
C GLN A 181 4.46 9.00 8.15
N GLN A 182 5.50 8.42 8.76
CA GLN A 182 6.88 8.69 8.37
C GLN A 182 7.16 8.30 6.92
N LEU A 183 6.70 7.11 6.49
CA LEU A 183 6.86 6.63 5.11
C LEU A 183 6.12 7.51 4.11
N TYR A 184 4.93 7.98 4.46
CA TYR A 184 4.16 8.92 3.67
C TYR A 184 4.88 10.25 3.54
N ASP A 185 5.39 10.82 4.63
CA ASP A 185 6.02 12.15 4.64
C ASP A 185 7.25 12.19 3.74
N VAL A 186 8.07 11.15 3.75
CA VAL A 186 9.28 11.03 2.92
C VAL A 186 9.01 10.48 1.51
N TRP A 187 7.77 10.11 1.16
CA TRP A 187 7.44 9.66 -0.19
C TRP A 187 7.73 10.77 -1.22
N PRO A 188 8.60 10.51 -2.23
CA PRO A 188 9.13 11.56 -3.09
C PRO A 188 8.25 11.87 -4.31
N PHE A 189 7.30 11.00 -4.65
CA PHE A 189 6.46 11.14 -5.84
C PHE A 189 5.10 11.78 -5.48
N PRO A 190 4.26 12.12 -6.48
CA PRO A 190 2.94 12.68 -6.22
C PRO A 190 2.14 11.80 -5.26
N LYS A 191 1.60 12.41 -4.21
CA LYS A 191 0.79 11.72 -3.19
C LYS A 191 -0.46 12.51 -2.86
N HIS A 192 -1.56 11.80 -2.65
CA HIS A 192 -2.83 12.34 -2.21
C HIS A 192 -3.32 11.58 -0.98
N ARG A 193 -3.57 12.32 0.10
CA ARG A 193 -4.11 11.76 1.34
C ARG A 193 -5.61 11.98 1.37
N VAL A 194 -6.36 10.91 1.59
CA VAL A 194 -7.80 10.94 1.82
C VAL A 194 -8.04 10.55 3.27
N LYS A 195 -8.37 11.53 4.10
CA LYS A 195 -8.65 11.30 5.52
C LYS A 195 -10.07 10.77 5.71
N ASN A 196 -10.19 9.68 6.48
CA ASN A 196 -11.46 9.05 6.85
C ASN A 196 -12.41 8.88 5.64
N ALA A 197 -11.91 8.30 4.55
CA ALA A 197 -12.67 8.15 3.29
C ALA A 197 -14.06 7.51 3.48
N HIS A 198 -14.23 6.72 4.54
CA HIS A 198 -15.49 6.09 4.94
C HIS A 198 -16.61 7.03 5.36
N GLU A 199 -16.30 8.28 5.68
CA GLU A 199 -17.31 9.28 5.98
C GLU A 199 -18.04 9.72 4.68
N HIS A 200 -17.32 9.80 3.55
CA HIS A 200 -17.86 10.28 2.27
C HIS A 200 -17.15 9.64 1.06
N TRP A 201 -17.43 8.37 0.78
CA TRP A 201 -16.79 7.61 -0.29
C TRP A 201 -16.85 8.27 -1.69
N PRO A 202 -18.00 8.79 -2.17
CA PRO A 202 -18.05 9.37 -3.51
C PRO A 202 -17.07 10.55 -3.69
N SER A 203 -17.00 11.44 -2.69
CA SER A 203 -16.08 12.58 -2.73
C SER A 203 -14.62 12.13 -2.65
N ALA A 204 -14.31 11.11 -1.84
CA ALA A 204 -12.98 10.50 -1.80
C ALA A 204 -12.52 10.01 -3.19
N TYR A 205 -13.41 9.33 -3.93
CA TYR A 205 -13.10 8.85 -5.27
C TYR A 205 -12.99 9.99 -6.29
N ASP A 206 -13.84 11.00 -6.21
CA ASP A 206 -13.77 12.17 -7.10
C ASP A 206 -12.47 12.97 -6.91
N ASN A 207 -12.04 13.14 -5.65
CA ASN A 207 -10.78 13.81 -5.31
C ASN A 207 -9.57 13.01 -5.80
N ALA A 208 -9.57 11.69 -5.59
CA ALA A 208 -8.53 10.80 -6.12
C ALA A 208 -8.45 10.87 -7.65
N MET A 209 -9.59 10.80 -8.35
CA MET A 209 -9.63 10.93 -9.80
C MET A 209 -9.19 12.31 -10.29
N THR A 210 -9.50 13.38 -9.56
CA THR A 210 -9.02 14.73 -9.89
C THR A 210 -7.51 14.81 -9.76
N PHE A 211 -6.96 14.28 -8.66
CA PHE A 211 -5.52 14.21 -8.42
C PHE A 211 -4.80 13.42 -9.52
N LEU A 212 -5.26 12.21 -9.85
CA LEU A 212 -4.62 11.34 -10.83
C LEU A 212 -4.58 11.93 -12.25
N PHE A 213 -5.51 12.83 -12.58
CA PHE A 213 -5.57 13.49 -13.89
C PHE A 213 -5.11 14.95 -13.87
N SER A 214 -4.58 15.43 -12.74
CA SER A 214 -4.02 16.78 -12.62
C SER A 214 -2.71 16.91 -13.40
N ARG A 215 -2.39 18.12 -13.88
CA ARG A 215 -1.13 18.36 -14.62
C ARG A 215 0.06 18.07 -13.72
N ARG A 216 0.91 17.12 -14.13
CA ARG A 216 2.30 17.05 -13.67
C ARG A 216 3.02 18.25 -14.25
N ILE A 217 3.32 19.26 -13.45
CA ILE A 217 4.27 20.29 -13.86
C ILE A 217 5.62 19.57 -13.86
N ALA A 218 6.18 19.33 -15.04
CA ALA A 218 7.55 18.84 -15.16
C ALA A 218 8.48 19.84 -14.45
N PRO A 219 9.37 19.39 -13.55
CA PRO A 219 10.38 20.27 -12.99
C PRO A 219 11.38 20.61 -14.11
N GLY A 220 11.22 21.75 -14.79
CA GLY A 220 12.19 22.21 -15.79
C GLY A 220 11.70 23.13 -16.90
N GLY A 221 10.71 23.99 -16.66
CA GLY A 221 10.24 24.97 -17.64
C GLY A 221 10.37 26.41 -17.14
N PHE A 222 11.60 26.90 -17.00
CA PHE A 222 11.96 28.33 -17.07
C PHE A 222 13.35 28.46 -17.67
#